data_AF-A0A4R7PJ56-F1
#
_entry.id   AF-A0A4R7PJ56-F1
#
_cell.length_a   1.000
_cell.length_b   1.000
_cell.length_c   1.000
_cell.angle_alpha   90.00
_cell.angle_beta   90.00
_cell.angle_gamma   90.00
#
_symmetry.space_group_name_H-M   'P 1'
#
loop_
_entity.id
_entity.type
_entity.pdbx_description
1 polymer ?
#
loop_
_entity_poly.entity_id
_entity_poly.type
_entity_poly.pdbx_seq_one_letter_code
_entity_poly.pdbx_strand_id
1 'polypeptide(L)'
;MKTIKLTFVLLLAMTTSVFAQKPSAELLTPTNHSLLLIDHEGQMGFAVNGIDPVQLRNNVGLVAGASKIFNIPTVVTTVAAESFSGPVFPEISEFYPNEAEYVDRTTMNTWEDVNAHKAITGKNKKKIVMAGLWTSVCIVGPAMSAIAEGYEVYIITDASGDISQEAHDMAVQRMIQVGAKPITSMQYLLELQRDWARGETYEAVNQLAMRFGGGYGLGIQYARKMLKH
;
A
#
# COMPACT_ATOMS: atom_id res chain seq x y z
N MET A 1 -70.13 2.51 -2.16
CA MET A 1 -69.48 3.40 -1.16
C MET A 1 -68.47 2.57 -0.38
N LYS A 2 -67.20 3.03 -0.29
CA LYS A 2 -66.07 2.47 0.49
C LYS A 2 -65.43 1.18 -0.09
N THR A 3 -64.12 1.01 -0.27
CA THR A 3 -62.88 1.82 -0.17
C THR A 3 -61.78 0.91 -0.72
N ILE A 4 -61.09 1.28 -1.79
CA ILE A 4 -59.92 0.54 -2.31
C ILE A 4 -58.70 0.95 -1.48
N LYS A 5 -58.06 -0.03 -0.83
CA LYS A 5 -56.79 0.16 -0.11
C LYS A 5 -55.68 0.37 -1.13
N LEU A 6 -55.14 1.59 -1.18
CA LEU A 6 -53.93 1.90 -1.95
C LEU A 6 -52.72 1.70 -1.03
N THR A 7 -52.02 0.58 -1.18
CA THR A 7 -50.75 0.32 -0.49
C THR A 7 -49.66 1.11 -1.20
N PHE A 8 -49.21 2.21 -0.58
CA PHE A 8 -48.10 3.02 -1.07
C PHE A 8 -46.79 2.24 -0.86
N VAL A 9 -46.20 1.75 -1.95
CA VAL A 9 -44.83 1.24 -1.97
C VAL A 9 -43.91 2.44 -1.76
N LEU A 10 -43.24 2.48 -0.61
CA LEU A 10 -42.21 3.47 -0.31
C LEU A 10 -40.96 3.10 -1.12
N LEU A 11 -40.85 3.65 -2.32
CA LEU A 11 -39.60 3.68 -3.09
C LEU A 11 -38.64 4.59 -2.32
N LEU A 12 -37.79 4.00 -1.47
CA LEU A 12 -36.77 4.77 -0.76
C LEU A 12 -35.79 5.34 -1.79
N ALA A 13 -35.67 6.65 -1.76
CA ALA A 13 -35.03 7.48 -2.75
C ALA A 13 -33.60 7.02 -3.08
N MET A 14 -33.34 6.80 -4.37
CA MET A 14 -32.03 7.10 -4.94
C MET A 14 -31.77 8.61 -4.77
N THR A 15 -31.23 9.02 -3.62
CA THR A 15 -30.53 10.29 -3.55
C THR A 15 -29.19 10.08 -4.25
N THR A 16 -29.22 10.25 -5.57
CA THR A 16 -28.02 10.47 -6.35
C THR A 16 -27.28 11.66 -5.71
N SER A 17 -26.03 11.45 -5.35
CA SER A 17 -25.15 12.50 -4.82
C SER A 17 -24.83 13.48 -5.96
N VAL A 18 -25.72 14.44 -6.21
CA VAL A 18 -25.63 15.42 -7.31
C VAL A 18 -24.48 16.44 -7.14
N PHE A 19 -23.71 16.38 -6.05
CA PHE A 19 -22.64 17.37 -5.76
C PHE A 19 -21.22 16.80 -5.63
N ALA A 20 -20.97 15.52 -5.90
CA ALA A 20 -19.60 15.00 -5.85
C ALA A 20 -18.86 15.32 -7.16
N GLN A 21 -17.86 16.22 -7.11
CA GLN A 21 -16.94 16.40 -8.23
C GLN A 21 -16.16 15.09 -8.48
N LYS A 22 -15.87 14.79 -9.74
CA LYS A 22 -15.09 13.60 -10.11
C LYS A 22 -13.61 13.87 -9.81
N PRO A 23 -13.01 13.19 -8.82
CA PRO A 23 -11.60 13.37 -8.52
C PRO A 23 -10.73 12.76 -9.64
N SER A 24 -9.44 13.12 -9.69
CA SER A 24 -8.51 12.64 -10.71
C SER A 24 -8.52 11.11 -10.82
N ALA A 25 -8.51 10.60 -12.06
CA ALA A 25 -8.39 9.17 -12.34
C ALA A 25 -7.05 8.60 -11.86
N GLU A 26 -6.06 9.46 -11.61
CA GLU A 26 -4.75 9.10 -11.07
C GLU A 26 -4.84 8.61 -9.62
N LEU A 27 -5.83 9.04 -8.84
CA LEU A 27 -5.85 8.68 -7.43
C LEU A 27 -6.13 7.19 -7.19
N LEU A 28 -5.48 6.62 -6.19
CA LEU A 28 -5.62 5.23 -5.75
C LEU A 28 -6.90 5.01 -4.95
N THR A 29 -7.69 4.03 -5.34
CA THR A 29 -8.93 3.64 -4.64
C THR A 29 -8.78 2.20 -4.16
N PRO A 30 -9.58 1.75 -3.18
CA PRO A 30 -9.55 0.36 -2.72
C PRO A 30 -9.68 -0.70 -3.81
N THR A 31 -10.24 -0.36 -4.97
CA THR A 31 -10.59 -1.34 -6.01
C THR A 31 -9.74 -1.27 -7.29
N ASN A 32 -8.86 -0.27 -7.46
CA ASN A 32 -8.23 0.00 -8.76
C ASN A 32 -6.75 -0.40 -8.88
N HIS A 33 -6.14 -0.91 -7.81
CA HIS A 33 -4.73 -1.29 -7.80
C HIS A 33 -4.50 -2.59 -7.03
N SER A 34 -3.33 -3.18 -7.25
CA SER A 34 -2.73 -4.20 -6.37
C SER A 34 -1.53 -3.60 -5.64
N LEU A 35 -1.23 -4.14 -4.47
CA LEU A 35 -0.05 -3.81 -3.68
C LEU A 35 0.99 -4.92 -3.83
N LEU A 36 2.25 -4.52 -3.94
CA LEU A 36 3.39 -5.41 -3.98
C LEU A 36 4.40 -4.98 -2.90
N LEU A 37 4.58 -5.85 -1.91
CA LEU A 37 5.55 -5.68 -0.82
C LEU A 37 6.78 -6.55 -1.16
N ILE A 38 7.89 -5.90 -1.49
CA ILE A 38 9.06 -6.54 -2.08
C ILE A 38 10.18 -6.62 -1.05
N ASP A 39 10.47 -7.83 -0.59
CA ASP A 39 11.72 -8.19 0.07
C ASP A 39 12.06 -7.33 1.29
N HIS A 40 11.04 -6.99 2.08
CA HIS A 40 11.22 -6.36 3.40
C HIS A 40 11.75 -7.38 4.41
N GLU A 41 12.91 -7.94 4.13
CA GLU A 41 13.55 -9.01 4.90
C GLU A 41 14.63 -8.45 5.83
N GLY A 42 14.85 -9.12 6.97
CA GLY A 42 15.71 -8.62 8.05
C GLY A 42 17.12 -8.24 7.59
N GLN A 43 17.80 -9.12 6.85
CA GLN A 43 19.16 -8.88 6.39
C GLN A 43 19.24 -7.69 5.41
N MET A 44 18.21 -7.52 4.58
CA MET A 44 18.12 -6.39 3.65
C MET A 44 17.88 -5.09 4.39
N GLY A 45 17.06 -5.11 5.44
CA GLY A 45 16.80 -3.97 6.32
C GLY A 45 18.03 -3.44 7.04
N PHE A 46 18.99 -4.30 7.42
CA PHE A 46 20.18 -3.88 8.18
C PHE A 46 21.11 -2.94 7.42
N ALA A 47 21.18 -3.08 6.10
CA ALA A 47 22.03 -2.22 5.28
C ALA A 47 21.37 -0.90 4.90
N VAL A 48 20.06 -0.73 5.16
CA VAL A 48 19.33 0.48 4.76
C VAL A 48 19.88 1.70 5.50
N ASN A 49 20.15 2.76 4.75
CA ASN A 49 20.64 4.03 5.24
C ASN A 49 19.98 5.19 4.47
N GLY A 50 19.65 6.28 5.17
CA GLY A 50 18.87 7.41 4.64
C GLY A 50 17.49 7.56 5.29
N ILE A 51 16.95 6.47 5.85
CA ILE A 51 15.75 6.48 6.69
C ILE A 51 16.06 5.77 8.02
N ASP A 52 15.50 6.29 9.11
CA ASP A 52 15.59 5.63 10.41
C ASP A 52 14.90 4.26 10.37
N PRO A 53 15.52 3.17 10.86
CA PRO A 53 14.94 1.83 10.78
C PRO A 53 13.58 1.68 11.48
N VAL A 54 13.33 2.42 12.57
CA VAL A 54 12.02 2.41 13.25
C VAL A 54 11.00 3.11 12.38
N GLN A 55 11.36 4.24 11.77
CA GLN A 55 10.48 4.94 10.84
C GLN A 55 10.14 4.08 9.62
N LEU A 56 11.13 3.43 9.00
CA LEU A 56 10.90 2.52 7.88
C LEU A 56 9.91 1.40 8.25
N ARG A 57 10.15 0.71 9.37
CA ARG A 57 9.27 -0.37 9.85
C ARG A 57 7.85 0.13 10.12
N ASN A 58 7.70 1.30 10.74
CA ASN A 58 6.40 1.92 10.95
C ASN A 58 5.67 2.19 9.64
N ASN A 59 6.35 2.76 8.65
CA ASN A 59 5.77 3.05 7.35
C ASN A 59 5.34 1.77 6.62
N VAL A 60 6.15 0.70 6.70
CA VAL A 60 5.81 -0.63 6.17
C VAL A 60 4.56 -1.19 6.85
N GLY A 61 4.48 -1.14 8.19
CA GLY A 61 3.30 -1.57 8.94
C GLY A 61 2.05 -0.76 8.62
N LEU A 62 2.19 0.54 8.38
CA LEU A 62 1.11 1.41 7.93
C LEU A 62 0.57 0.97 6.56
N VAL A 63 1.45 0.65 5.61
CA VAL A 63 1.05 0.18 4.27
C VAL A 63 0.42 -1.21 4.33
N ALA A 64 1.05 -2.15 5.04
CA ALA A 64 0.54 -3.51 5.19
C ALA A 64 -0.83 -3.52 5.88
N GLY A 65 -1.01 -2.77 6.97
CA GLY A 65 -2.28 -2.64 7.64
C GLY A 65 -3.35 -1.95 6.79
N ALA A 66 -3.00 -0.88 6.07
CA ALA A 66 -3.93 -0.19 5.17
C ALA A 66 -4.47 -1.15 4.12
N SER A 67 -3.58 -1.98 3.54
CA SER A 67 -3.99 -2.96 2.54
C SER A 67 -5.03 -3.95 3.05
N LYS A 68 -4.98 -4.34 4.34
CA LYS A 68 -5.99 -5.21 4.95
C LYS A 68 -7.30 -4.50 5.22
N ILE A 69 -7.26 -3.28 5.75
CA ILE A 69 -8.46 -2.48 6.03
C ILE A 69 -9.28 -2.28 4.73
N PHE A 70 -8.60 -2.00 3.62
CA PHE A 70 -9.23 -1.69 2.35
C PHE A 70 -9.35 -2.89 1.38
N ASN A 71 -9.00 -4.10 1.82
CA ASN A 71 -9.05 -5.33 1.02
C ASN A 71 -8.28 -5.22 -0.32
N ILE A 72 -7.10 -4.60 -0.29
CA ILE A 72 -6.25 -4.46 -1.47
C ILE A 72 -5.67 -5.84 -1.84
N PRO A 73 -5.74 -6.26 -3.11
CA PRO A 73 -5.03 -7.46 -3.56
C PRO A 73 -3.52 -7.27 -3.41
N THR A 74 -2.92 -7.99 -2.48
CA THR A 74 -1.49 -7.85 -2.13
C THR A 74 -0.70 -9.08 -2.54
N VAL A 75 0.55 -8.87 -2.95
CA VAL A 75 1.59 -9.90 -3.12
C VAL A 75 2.74 -9.53 -2.19
N VAL A 76 3.23 -10.52 -1.44
CA VAL A 76 4.46 -10.42 -0.66
C VAL A 76 5.50 -11.29 -1.34
N THR A 77 6.67 -10.74 -1.61
CA THR A 77 7.80 -11.47 -2.18
C THR A 77 8.99 -11.45 -1.24
N THR A 78 9.82 -12.48 -1.34
CA THR A 78 11.11 -12.59 -0.64
C THR A 78 12.19 -12.99 -1.63
N VAL A 79 13.44 -12.64 -1.33
CA VAL A 79 14.59 -13.00 -2.14
C VAL A 79 15.60 -13.77 -1.30
N ALA A 80 15.80 -15.05 -1.63
CA ALA A 80 16.74 -15.92 -0.93
C ALA A 80 16.48 -16.03 0.59
N ALA A 81 15.21 -16.09 1.00
CA ALA A 81 14.77 -16.02 2.40
C ALA A 81 15.51 -17.02 3.31
N GLU A 82 15.57 -18.28 2.89
CA GLU A 82 16.15 -19.39 3.68
C GLU A 82 17.69 -19.44 3.64
N SER A 83 18.33 -18.66 2.77
CA SER A 83 19.78 -18.77 2.52
C SER A 83 20.58 -17.50 2.81
N PHE A 84 19.94 -16.34 2.78
CA PHE A 84 20.62 -15.06 2.99
C PHE A 84 19.74 -14.01 3.66
N SER A 85 18.55 -13.74 3.12
CA SER A 85 17.81 -12.52 3.47
C SER A 85 17.03 -12.62 4.78
N GLY A 86 16.64 -13.83 5.17
CA GLY A 86 15.91 -14.11 6.41
C GLY A 86 14.42 -13.77 6.32
N PRO A 87 13.73 -13.69 7.48
CA PRO A 87 12.29 -13.49 7.50
C PRO A 87 11.91 -12.06 7.09
N VAL A 88 10.69 -11.92 6.58
CA VAL A 88 10.05 -10.60 6.38
C VAL A 88 9.87 -9.86 7.71
N PHE A 89 9.77 -8.54 7.65
CA PHE A 89 9.52 -7.70 8.82
C PHE A 89 8.27 -8.15 9.59
N PRO A 90 8.30 -8.14 10.94
CA PRO A 90 7.14 -8.48 11.77
C PRO A 90 5.88 -7.67 11.42
N GLU A 91 6.07 -6.42 10.98
CA GLU A 91 4.99 -5.53 10.56
C GLU A 91 4.25 -6.02 9.32
N ILE A 92 4.86 -6.87 8.49
CA ILE A 92 4.18 -7.52 7.36
C ILE A 92 3.57 -8.85 7.81
N SER A 93 4.33 -9.69 8.50
CA SER A 93 3.86 -11.03 8.90
C SER A 93 2.69 -10.98 9.88
N GLU A 94 2.54 -9.92 10.66
CA GLU A 94 1.33 -9.70 11.47
C GLU A 94 0.06 -9.63 10.61
N PHE A 95 0.11 -8.93 9.46
CA PHE A 95 -1.03 -8.82 8.57
C PHE A 95 -1.10 -9.99 7.57
N TYR A 96 0.03 -10.59 7.22
CA TYR A 96 0.13 -11.68 6.26
C TYR A 96 0.79 -12.92 6.89
N PRO A 97 0.18 -13.57 7.90
CA PRO A 97 0.86 -14.60 8.71
C PRO A 97 1.12 -15.92 7.98
N ASN A 98 0.55 -16.14 6.80
CA ASN A 98 0.75 -17.37 6.04
C ASN A 98 1.97 -17.23 5.11
N GLU A 99 3.16 -17.54 5.63
CA GLU A 99 4.42 -17.44 4.86
C GLU A 99 4.45 -18.35 3.63
N ALA A 100 3.65 -19.44 3.61
CA ALA A 100 3.52 -20.31 2.44
C ALA A 100 2.85 -19.61 1.23
N GLU A 101 2.22 -18.45 1.42
CA GLU A 101 1.68 -17.61 0.34
C GLU A 101 2.70 -16.59 -0.20
N TYR A 102 3.87 -16.46 0.44
CA TYR A 102 4.92 -15.58 -0.05
C TYR A 102 5.58 -16.18 -1.29
N VAL A 103 5.95 -15.32 -2.23
CA VAL A 103 6.69 -15.75 -3.42
C VAL A 103 8.18 -15.54 -3.19
N ASP A 104 8.85 -16.62 -2.76
CA ASP A 104 10.30 -16.66 -2.64
C ASP A 104 10.97 -16.93 -3.98
N ARG A 105 12.10 -16.27 -4.23
CA ARG A 105 12.87 -16.37 -5.48
C ARG A 105 14.35 -16.05 -5.24
N THR A 106 15.17 -16.21 -6.28
CA THR A 106 16.59 -15.82 -6.26
C THR A 106 16.90 -14.60 -7.12
N THR A 107 16.01 -14.26 -8.06
CA THR A 107 16.18 -13.07 -8.92
C THR A 107 15.82 -11.80 -8.16
N MET A 108 16.64 -10.78 -8.29
CA MET A 108 16.39 -9.48 -7.66
C MET A 108 15.17 -8.78 -8.29
N ASN A 109 15.02 -8.90 -9.61
CA ASN A 109 13.87 -8.35 -10.34
C ASN A 109 12.69 -9.35 -10.31
N THR A 110 11.58 -9.00 -9.65
CA THR A 110 10.36 -9.86 -9.62
C THR A 110 9.78 -10.12 -11.00
N TRP A 111 10.06 -9.29 -12.01
CA TRP A 111 9.62 -9.52 -13.39
C TRP A 111 10.44 -10.58 -14.13
N GLU A 112 11.63 -10.95 -13.64
CA GLU A 112 12.44 -12.03 -14.20
C GLU A 112 12.05 -13.41 -13.65
N ASP A 113 11.34 -13.46 -12.52
CA ASP A 113 10.82 -14.70 -11.96
C ASP A 113 9.38 -14.99 -12.46
N VAL A 114 9.18 -16.18 -13.01
CA VAL A 114 7.90 -16.57 -13.62
C VAL A 114 6.77 -16.64 -12.59
N ASN A 115 7.05 -17.08 -11.36
CA ASN A 115 6.04 -17.23 -10.32
C ASN A 115 5.66 -15.87 -9.73
N ALA A 116 6.64 -15.00 -9.49
CA ALA A 116 6.41 -13.64 -9.02
C ALA A 116 5.63 -12.83 -10.07
N HIS A 117 6.07 -12.84 -11.33
CA HIS A 117 5.37 -12.20 -12.42
C HIS A 117 3.90 -12.69 -12.52
N LYS A 118 3.67 -14.00 -12.45
CA LYS A 118 2.32 -14.58 -12.47
C LYS A 118 1.49 -14.17 -11.26
N ALA A 119 2.07 -14.17 -10.05
CA ALA A 119 1.38 -13.79 -8.82
C ALA A 119 0.95 -12.31 -8.83
N ILE A 120 1.80 -11.44 -9.38
CA ILE A 120 1.56 -9.99 -9.53
C ILE A 120 0.50 -9.73 -10.60
N THR A 121 0.73 -10.18 -11.84
CA THR A 121 -0.17 -9.92 -12.97
C THR A 121 -1.52 -10.61 -12.82
N GLY A 122 -1.57 -11.76 -12.15
CA GLY A 122 -2.78 -12.50 -11.82
C GLY A 122 -3.76 -11.76 -10.90
N LYS A 123 -3.36 -10.65 -10.27
CA LYS A 123 -4.28 -9.78 -9.52
C LYS A 123 -5.22 -8.98 -10.43
N ASN A 124 -4.94 -8.91 -11.74
CA ASN A 124 -5.76 -8.25 -12.75
C ASN A 124 -6.02 -6.76 -12.44
N LYS A 125 -4.99 -6.04 -12.00
CA LYS A 125 -5.04 -4.60 -11.71
C LYS A 125 -4.12 -3.84 -12.65
N LYS A 126 -4.63 -2.75 -13.22
CA LYS A 126 -3.84 -1.90 -14.14
C LYS A 126 -2.85 -1.01 -13.40
N LYS A 127 -3.18 -0.64 -12.15
CA LYS A 127 -2.30 0.09 -11.26
C LYS A 127 -1.59 -0.89 -10.31
N ILE A 128 -0.29 -0.70 -10.14
CA ILE A 128 0.53 -1.46 -9.20
C ILE A 128 1.22 -0.47 -8.26
N VAL A 129 1.03 -0.67 -6.96
CA VAL A 129 1.72 0.08 -5.91
C VAL A 129 2.83 -0.80 -5.36
N MET A 130 4.07 -0.30 -5.32
CA MET A 130 5.24 -1.04 -4.87
C MET A 130 5.87 -0.37 -3.64
N ALA A 131 6.29 -1.17 -2.68
CA ALA A 131 7.14 -0.76 -1.56
C ALA A 131 8.12 -1.90 -1.27
N GLY A 132 9.38 -1.61 -0.92
CA GLY A 132 10.34 -2.68 -0.72
C GLY A 132 11.79 -2.26 -0.65
N LEU A 133 12.65 -3.28 -0.55
CA LEU A 133 14.08 -3.15 -0.35
C LEU A 133 14.84 -3.96 -1.41
N TRP A 134 15.96 -3.51 -1.99
CA TRP A 134 16.40 -2.12 -2.03
C TRP A 134 15.81 -1.37 -3.23
N THR A 135 15.66 -0.07 -3.07
CA THR A 135 14.98 0.80 -4.03
C THR A 135 15.65 0.75 -5.41
N SER A 136 16.99 0.77 -5.44
CA SER A 136 17.84 0.71 -6.64
C SER A 136 18.02 -0.69 -7.22
N VAL A 137 17.46 -1.72 -6.58
CA VAL A 137 17.63 -3.12 -6.97
C VAL A 137 16.26 -3.78 -7.19
N CYS A 138 15.59 -4.20 -6.12
CA CYS A 138 14.37 -4.99 -6.19
C CYS A 138 13.12 -4.16 -6.52
N ILE A 139 13.18 -2.82 -6.44
CA ILE A 139 12.06 -1.95 -6.85
C ILE A 139 12.23 -1.41 -8.28
N VAL A 140 13.40 -0.86 -8.61
CA VAL A 140 13.61 -0.18 -9.90
C VAL A 140 13.37 -1.12 -11.10
N GLY A 141 13.84 -2.37 -11.02
CA GLY A 141 13.70 -3.38 -12.07
C GLY A 141 12.24 -3.66 -12.42
N PRO A 142 11.43 -4.17 -11.47
CA PRO A 142 10.03 -4.48 -11.75
C PRO A 142 9.18 -3.25 -12.02
N ALA A 143 9.48 -2.08 -11.43
CA ALA A 143 8.79 -0.85 -11.78
C ALA A 143 8.96 -0.50 -13.27
N MET A 144 10.20 -0.56 -13.77
CA MET A 144 10.48 -0.31 -15.19
C MET A 144 9.83 -1.36 -16.10
N SER A 145 9.89 -2.64 -15.74
CA SER A 145 9.26 -3.72 -16.52
C SER A 145 7.74 -3.59 -16.57
N ALA A 146 7.09 -3.33 -15.44
CA ALA A 146 5.65 -3.13 -15.35
C ALA A 146 5.21 -1.93 -16.21
N ILE A 147 5.95 -0.81 -16.16
CA ILE A 147 5.68 0.36 -17.00
C ILE A 147 5.82 0.03 -18.49
N ALA A 148 6.84 -0.75 -18.88
CA ALA A 148 7.03 -1.17 -20.27
C ALA A 148 5.87 -2.05 -20.78
N GLU A 149 5.25 -2.83 -19.89
CA GLU A 149 4.01 -3.58 -20.16
C GLU A 149 2.72 -2.72 -20.04
N GLY A 150 2.89 -1.43 -19.80
CA GLY A 150 1.84 -0.43 -19.76
C GLY A 150 1.10 -0.35 -18.43
N TYR A 151 1.56 -0.98 -17.35
CA TYR A 151 0.99 -0.75 -16.02
C TYR A 151 1.24 0.68 -15.55
N GLU A 152 0.33 1.20 -14.75
CA GLU A 152 0.55 2.44 -14.01
C GLU A 152 1.21 2.11 -12.67
N VAL A 153 2.43 2.59 -12.45
CA VAL A 153 3.20 2.23 -11.26
C VAL A 153 3.27 3.40 -10.27
N TYR A 154 3.00 3.08 -9.02
CA TYR A 154 3.17 3.98 -7.87
C TYR A 154 4.21 3.37 -6.93
N ILE A 155 5.09 4.20 -6.37
CA ILE A 155 6.16 3.74 -5.47
C ILE A 155 5.99 4.42 -4.11
N ILE A 156 5.89 3.65 -3.04
CA ILE A 156 5.83 4.18 -1.68
C ILE A 156 7.27 4.37 -1.18
N THR A 157 7.80 5.58 -1.31
CA THR A 157 9.24 5.83 -1.13
C THR A 157 9.69 5.75 0.32
N ASP A 158 8.85 6.17 1.27
CA ASP A 158 9.15 6.14 2.71
C ASP A 158 8.89 4.77 3.38
N ALA A 159 8.25 3.84 2.67
CA ALA A 159 8.19 2.42 3.01
C ALA A 159 9.19 1.58 2.19
N SER A 160 10.12 2.26 1.51
CA SER A 160 11.23 1.68 0.75
C SER A 160 12.54 2.27 1.26
N GLY A 161 13.66 1.66 0.90
CA GLY A 161 14.97 2.07 1.37
C GLY A 161 16.10 1.51 0.52
N ASP A 162 17.31 2.01 0.74
CA ASP A 162 18.51 1.58 0.03
C ASP A 162 19.74 1.71 0.95
N ILE A 163 20.90 1.27 0.50
CA ILE A 163 22.15 1.31 1.28
C ILE A 163 22.69 2.73 1.52
N SER A 164 22.11 3.72 0.86
CA SER A 164 22.39 5.14 1.04
C SER A 164 21.24 5.99 0.52
N GLN A 165 21.12 7.21 1.04
CA GLN A 165 20.15 8.17 0.55
C GLN A 165 20.34 8.46 -0.95
N GLU A 166 21.59 8.60 -1.40
CA GLU A 166 21.91 8.84 -2.81
C GLU A 166 21.40 7.70 -3.72
N ALA A 167 21.61 6.43 -3.31
CA ALA A 167 21.14 5.28 -4.08
C ALA A 167 19.61 5.22 -4.14
N HIS A 168 18.93 5.51 -3.02
CA HIS A 168 17.47 5.62 -2.96
C HIS A 168 16.97 6.72 -3.91
N ASP A 169 17.53 7.93 -3.80
CA ASP A 169 17.09 9.10 -4.56
C ASP A 169 17.31 8.90 -6.07
N MET A 170 18.48 8.40 -6.48
CA MET A 170 18.76 8.16 -7.89
C MET A 170 17.89 7.06 -8.49
N ALA A 171 17.55 6.03 -7.71
CA ALA A 171 16.59 5.01 -8.13
C ALA A 171 15.19 5.58 -8.31
N VAL A 172 14.72 6.40 -7.37
CA VAL A 172 13.42 7.09 -7.48
C VAL A 172 13.40 8.02 -8.69
N GLN A 173 14.45 8.82 -8.92
CA GLN A 173 14.55 9.67 -10.10
C GLN A 173 14.50 8.87 -11.40
N ARG A 174 15.22 7.75 -11.47
CA ARG A 174 15.19 6.84 -12.62
C ARG A 174 13.78 6.28 -12.89
N MET A 175 13.05 5.91 -11.84
CA MET A 175 11.67 5.45 -11.97
C MET A 175 10.72 6.56 -12.43
N ILE A 176 10.88 7.79 -11.92
CA ILE A 176 10.08 8.95 -12.36
C ILE A 176 10.28 9.19 -13.85
N GLN A 177 11.53 9.12 -14.35
CA GLN A 177 11.84 9.36 -15.77
C GLN A 177 11.13 8.41 -16.73
N VAL A 178 10.78 7.20 -16.28
CA VAL A 178 10.00 6.25 -17.08
C VAL A 178 8.50 6.30 -16.79
N GLY A 179 8.04 7.12 -15.84
CA GLY A 179 6.62 7.38 -15.60
C GLY A 179 6.05 6.80 -14.30
N ALA A 180 6.89 6.31 -13.38
CA ALA A 180 6.43 5.93 -12.05
C ALA A 180 6.00 7.15 -11.22
N LYS A 181 5.08 6.95 -10.28
CA LYS A 181 4.50 8.00 -9.42
C LYS A 181 4.89 7.78 -7.95
N PRO A 182 5.89 8.51 -7.43
CA PRO A 182 6.25 8.42 -6.02
C PRO A 182 5.12 8.93 -5.13
N ILE A 183 4.84 8.22 -4.05
CA ILE A 183 3.91 8.57 -2.97
C ILE A 183 4.52 8.18 -1.62
N THR A 184 3.89 8.55 -0.52
CA THR A 184 4.31 8.16 0.84
C THR A 184 3.26 7.30 1.55
N SER A 185 3.66 6.61 2.61
CA SER A 185 2.87 5.62 3.35
C SER A 185 1.61 6.24 3.97
N MET A 186 1.74 7.40 4.62
CA MET A 186 0.61 8.14 5.17
C MET A 186 -0.29 8.70 4.07
N GLN A 187 0.29 9.20 2.97
CA GLN A 187 -0.49 9.62 1.81
C GLN A 187 -1.31 8.43 1.28
N TYR A 188 -0.71 7.26 1.12
CA TYR A 188 -1.39 6.05 0.63
C TYR A 188 -2.58 5.68 1.52
N LEU A 189 -2.41 5.62 2.85
CA LEU A 189 -3.52 5.35 3.78
C LEU A 189 -4.67 6.37 3.62
N LEU A 190 -4.33 7.66 3.60
CA LEU A 190 -5.34 8.73 3.54
C LEU A 190 -5.97 8.85 2.14
N GLU A 191 -5.27 8.47 1.08
CA GLU A 191 -5.78 8.42 -0.29
C GLU A 191 -6.75 7.25 -0.50
N LEU A 192 -6.68 6.20 0.32
CA LEU A 192 -7.71 5.15 0.36
C LEU A 192 -8.93 5.59 1.19
N GLN A 193 -8.70 6.23 2.35
CA GLN A 193 -9.78 6.74 3.21
C GLN A 193 -10.58 7.85 2.52
N ARG A 194 -9.91 8.90 2.02
CA ARG A 194 -10.39 10.14 1.36
C ARG A 194 -11.43 11.00 2.06
N ASP A 195 -12.30 10.41 2.86
CA ASP A 195 -13.46 11.07 3.44
C ASP A 195 -13.68 10.57 4.86
N TRP A 196 -13.64 11.49 5.82
CA TRP A 196 -13.83 11.19 7.24
C TRP A 196 -15.28 10.85 7.58
N ALA A 197 -16.24 11.14 6.70
CA ALA A 197 -17.62 10.67 6.82
C ALA A 197 -17.77 9.17 6.51
N ARG A 198 -16.75 8.50 5.93
CA ARG A 198 -16.77 7.04 5.71
C ARG A 198 -16.53 6.30 7.03
N GLY A 199 -17.63 6.10 7.76
CA GLY A 199 -17.63 5.49 9.09
C GLY A 199 -17.16 4.03 9.12
N GLU A 200 -17.35 3.26 8.03
CA GLU A 200 -17.01 1.83 7.96
C GLU A 200 -15.51 1.57 8.21
N THR A 201 -14.64 2.44 7.71
CA THR A 201 -13.18 2.32 7.84
C THR A 201 -12.59 3.33 8.84
N TYR A 202 -13.38 4.30 9.31
CA TYR A 202 -12.91 5.42 10.15
C TYR A 202 -12.13 4.96 11.38
N GLU A 203 -12.69 4.04 12.17
CA GLU A 203 -12.05 3.60 13.41
C GLU A 203 -10.79 2.79 13.13
N ALA A 204 -10.85 1.85 12.18
CA ALA A 204 -9.70 1.02 11.80
C ALA A 204 -8.53 1.88 11.28
N VAL A 205 -8.81 2.88 10.44
CA VAL A 205 -7.80 3.81 9.92
C VAL A 205 -7.17 4.62 11.04
N ASN A 206 -7.97 5.17 11.96
CA ASN A 206 -7.44 5.93 13.09
C ASN A 206 -6.59 5.05 14.03
N GLN A 207 -7.02 3.82 14.32
CA GLN A 207 -6.26 2.88 15.14
C GLN A 207 -4.92 2.52 14.50
N LEU A 208 -4.92 2.24 13.19
CA LEU A 208 -3.69 1.96 12.46
C LEU A 208 -2.74 3.16 12.46
N ALA A 209 -3.27 4.36 12.19
CA ALA A 209 -2.50 5.60 12.21
C ALA A 209 -1.96 5.93 13.61
N MET A 210 -2.70 5.67 14.70
CA MET A 210 -2.19 5.81 16.06
C MET A 210 -1.02 4.89 16.36
N ARG A 211 -0.98 3.70 15.74
CA ARG A 211 0.08 2.72 15.96
C ARG A 211 1.33 2.98 15.12
N PHE A 212 1.15 3.26 13.83
CA PHE A 212 2.25 3.33 12.86
C PHE A 212 2.47 4.74 12.27
N GLY A 213 1.53 5.67 12.45
CA GLY A 213 1.56 6.99 11.82
C GLY A 213 2.44 8.03 12.50
N GLY A 214 3.31 7.63 13.44
CA GLY A 214 4.22 8.52 14.15
C GLY A 214 3.52 9.75 14.75
N GLY A 215 4.01 10.95 14.40
CA GLY A 215 3.45 12.21 14.89
C GLY A 215 1.97 12.43 14.53
N TYR A 216 1.51 11.94 13.38
CA TYR A 216 0.09 12.02 13.02
C TYR A 216 -0.77 11.16 13.97
N GLY A 217 -0.29 9.95 14.29
CA GLY A 217 -0.89 9.06 15.28
C GLY A 217 -0.96 9.69 16.67
N LEU A 218 0.11 10.36 17.09
CA LEU A 218 0.16 11.10 18.36
C LEU A 218 -0.93 12.19 18.41
N GLY A 219 -1.16 12.89 17.30
CA GLY A 219 -2.23 13.88 17.17
C GLY A 219 -3.63 13.28 17.39
N ILE A 220 -3.90 12.10 16.83
CA ILE A 220 -5.18 11.38 17.02
C ILE A 220 -5.36 10.99 18.49
N GLN A 221 -4.32 10.43 19.13
CA GLN A 221 -4.36 10.07 20.54
C GLN A 221 -4.63 11.28 21.44
N TYR A 222 -3.93 12.39 21.17
CA TYR A 222 -4.14 13.66 21.86
C TYR A 222 -5.58 14.13 21.70
N ALA A 223 -6.10 14.19 20.48
CA ALA A 223 -7.45 14.66 20.20
C ALA A 223 -8.52 13.81 20.92
N ARG A 224 -8.43 12.48 20.84
CA ARG A 224 -9.35 11.56 21.51
C ARG A 224 -9.38 11.75 23.03
N LYS A 225 -8.24 12.07 23.63
CA LYS A 225 -8.12 12.24 25.09
C LYS A 225 -8.49 13.64 25.55
N MET A 226 -8.05 14.67 24.83
CA MET A 226 -8.08 16.06 25.29
C MET A 226 -9.26 16.86 24.74
N LEU A 227 -9.74 16.56 23.54
CA LEU A 227 -10.72 17.38 22.83
C LEU A 227 -12.17 16.88 22.95
N LYS A 228 -12.42 15.84 23.76
CA LYS A 228 -13.74 15.24 24.10
C LYS A 228 -14.89 15.71 23.20
N HIS A 229 -15.22 14.91 22.19
CA HIS A 229 -16.49 14.99 21.47
C HIS A 229 -17.43 13.92 22.00
#